data_AF-A0A013WDA9-F1
#
_entry.id   AF-A0A013WDA9-F1
#
_cell.length_a   1.000
_cell.length_b   1.000
_cell.length_c   1.000
_cell.angle_alpha   90.00
_cell.angle_beta   90.00
_cell.angle_gamma   90.00
#
_symmetry.space_group_name_H-M   'P 1'
#
loop_
_entity.id
_entity.type
_entity.pdbx_description
1 polymer ?
#
loop_
_entity_poly.entity_id
_entity_poly.type
_entity_poly.pdbx_seq_one_letter_code
_entity_poly.pdbx_strand_id
1 'polypeptide(L)'
;MLLDGEIVSVGADDGEDHSRSQSLIDILQAAFKDGAADGELLATALVYDVRVAPPGAREKTDAIALNLDHRDNYSVTVFFPYTINDGEPEIGDAFASSGNYSIFPSPSPLHA
;
A
#
# COMPACT_ATOMS: atom_id res chain seq x y z
N MET A 1 -22.50 -5.50 14.34
CA MET A 1 -21.48 -5.34 15.40
C MET A 1 -20.40 -4.45 14.83
N LEU A 2 -19.94 -3.44 15.56
CA LEU A 2 -18.91 -2.53 15.09
C LEU A 2 -17.55 -3.21 15.32
N LEU A 3 -16.77 -3.38 14.25
CA LEU A 3 -15.34 -3.72 14.33
C LEU A 3 -14.67 -2.64 15.17
N ASP A 4 -14.04 -3.05 16.26
CA ASP A 4 -13.40 -2.27 17.32
C ASP A 4 -12.15 -1.48 16.88
N GLY A 5 -11.87 -1.42 15.58
CA GLY A 5 -10.77 -0.63 15.01
C GLY A 5 -9.39 -1.18 15.36
N GLU A 6 -9.30 -2.50 15.60
CA GLU A 6 -8.05 -3.18 15.88
C GLU A 6 -7.07 -3.04 14.70
N ILE A 7 -5.80 -2.73 15.00
CA ILE A 7 -4.72 -2.70 14.03
C ILE A 7 -3.94 -4.01 14.16
N VAL A 8 -3.91 -4.78 13.08
CA VAL A 8 -3.17 -6.05 13.00
C VAL A 8 -2.05 -5.97 11.97
N SER A 9 -0.91 -6.58 12.28
CA SER A 9 0.21 -6.72 11.34
C SER A 9 0.07 -8.03 10.59
N VAL A 10 0.11 -7.96 9.26
CA VAL A 10 0.00 -9.12 8.36
C VAL A 10 1.27 -9.22 7.52
N GLY A 11 1.84 -10.41 7.43
CA GLY A 11 2.97 -10.74 6.56
C GLY A 11 2.60 -11.88 5.62
N ALA A 12 3.32 -11.98 4.50
CA ALA A 12 3.21 -13.09 3.55
C ALA A 12 4.52 -13.86 3.49
N ASP A 13 4.41 -15.17 3.32
CA ASP A 13 5.51 -16.10 3.06
C ASP A 13 5.08 -16.97 1.88
N ASP A 14 5.88 -16.98 0.81
CA ASP A 14 5.63 -17.81 -0.38
C ASP A 14 6.44 -19.11 -0.38
N GLY A 15 7.18 -19.39 0.71
CA GLY A 15 8.02 -20.58 0.86
C GLY A 15 9.36 -20.52 0.11
N GLU A 16 9.69 -19.38 -0.52
CA GLU A 16 11.00 -19.14 -1.13
C GLU A 16 11.82 -18.15 -0.29
N ASP A 17 13.09 -18.47 0.01
CA ASP A 17 14.01 -17.57 0.74
C ASP A 17 14.31 -16.25 -0.03
N HIS A 18 14.01 -16.20 -1.34
CA HIS A 18 14.29 -15.07 -2.22
C HIS A 18 13.12 -14.77 -3.17
N SER A 19 11.92 -14.65 -2.61
CA SER A 19 10.72 -14.21 -3.32
C SER A 19 10.96 -12.90 -4.07
N ARG A 20 10.37 -12.78 -5.26
CA ARG A 20 10.23 -11.45 -5.88
C ARG A 20 9.20 -10.66 -5.08
N SER A 21 9.52 -9.40 -4.75
CA SER A 21 8.64 -8.54 -3.94
C SER A 21 7.21 -8.46 -4.48
N GLN A 22 7.03 -8.54 -5.80
CA GLN A 22 5.70 -8.55 -6.42
C GLN A 22 4.85 -9.75 -5.99
N SER A 23 5.42 -10.94 -5.85
CA SER A 23 4.69 -12.14 -5.43
C SER A 23 4.11 -11.96 -4.02
N LEU A 24 4.91 -11.42 -3.09
CA LEU A 24 4.48 -11.16 -1.72
C LEU A 24 3.42 -10.05 -1.67
N ILE A 25 3.59 -9.00 -2.47
CA ILE A 25 2.59 -7.93 -2.64
C ILE A 25 1.26 -8.52 -3.12
N ASP A 26 1.30 -9.40 -4.13
CA ASP A 26 0.09 -10.01 -4.70
C ASP A 26 -0.63 -10.91 -3.69
N ILE A 27 0.11 -11.69 -2.89
CA ILE A 27 -0.44 -12.52 -1.80
C ILE A 27 -1.12 -11.64 -0.75
N LEU A 28 -0.44 -10.59 -0.28
CA LEU A 28 -1.00 -9.66 0.70
C LEU A 28 -2.27 -8.98 0.18
N GLN A 29 -2.24 -8.52 -1.08
CA GLN A 29 -3.41 -7.93 -1.72
C GLN A 29 -4.56 -8.92 -1.86
N ALA A 30 -4.30 -10.19 -2.16
CA ALA A 30 -5.34 -11.22 -2.22
C ALA A 30 -5.99 -11.42 -0.86
N ALA A 31 -5.21 -11.59 0.21
CA ALA A 31 -5.74 -11.75 1.57
C ALA A 31 -6.56 -10.54 2.02
N PHE A 32 -6.11 -9.32 1.68
CA PHE A 32 -6.85 -8.10 1.97
C PHE A 32 -8.17 -7.99 1.17
N LYS A 33 -8.19 -8.41 -0.09
CA LYS A 33 -9.43 -8.46 -0.88
C LYS A 33 -10.45 -9.42 -0.27
N ASP A 34 -10.00 -10.58 0.17
CA ASP A 34 -10.89 -11.58 0.80
C ASP A 34 -11.50 -11.01 2.09
N GLY A 35 -10.68 -10.47 3.00
CA GLY A 35 -11.18 -9.85 4.23
C GLY A 35 -12.05 -8.60 4.00
N ALA A 36 -11.78 -7.84 2.92
CA ALA A 36 -12.64 -6.73 2.51
C ALA A 36 -14.00 -7.22 1.99
N ALA A 37 -14.03 -8.30 1.19
CA ALA A 37 -15.26 -8.90 0.67
C ALA A 37 -16.13 -9.49 1.77
N ASP A 38 -15.50 -10.07 2.80
CA ASP A 38 -16.17 -10.61 3.98
C ASP A 38 -16.63 -9.51 4.98
N GLY A 39 -16.27 -8.25 4.72
CA GLY A 39 -16.65 -7.10 5.54
C GLY A 39 -15.88 -7.00 6.86
N GLU A 40 -14.76 -7.72 6.97
CA GLU A 40 -13.89 -7.77 8.15
C GLU A 40 -12.94 -6.57 8.21
N LEU A 41 -12.64 -5.96 7.05
CA LEU A 41 -11.72 -4.84 6.94
C LEU A 41 -12.45 -3.54 6.63
N LEU A 42 -12.10 -2.48 7.37
CA LEU A 42 -12.53 -1.11 7.08
C LEU A 42 -11.55 -0.40 6.14
N ALA A 43 -10.26 -0.70 6.30
CA ALA A 43 -9.15 -0.09 5.61
C ALA A 43 -7.96 -1.05 5.57
N THR A 44 -7.05 -0.82 4.63
CA THR A 44 -5.78 -1.56 4.52
C THR A 44 -4.63 -0.60 4.23
N ALA A 45 -3.45 -0.95 4.72
CA ALA A 45 -2.20 -0.26 4.46
C ALA A 45 -1.14 -1.29 4.03
N LEU A 46 -0.70 -1.23 2.78
CA LEU A 46 0.39 -2.08 2.29
C LEU A 46 1.67 -1.25 2.15
N VAL A 47 2.71 -1.65 2.87
CA VAL A 47 4.00 -0.95 2.96
C VAL A 47 5.09 -1.75 2.24
N TYR A 48 5.83 -1.12 1.33
CA TYR A 48 6.94 -1.76 0.62
C TYR A 48 7.94 -0.75 0.07
N ASP A 49 9.17 -1.20 -0.18
CA ASP A 49 10.22 -0.41 -0.81
C ASP A 49 9.99 -0.27 -2.34
N VAL A 50 10.22 0.92 -2.88
CA VAL A 50 10.08 1.23 -4.30
C VAL A 50 11.11 2.23 -4.79
N ARG A 51 11.34 2.23 -6.11
CA ARG A 51 11.97 3.36 -6.81
C ARG A 51 10.95 4.23 -7.55
N VAL A 52 10.81 5.47 -7.11
CA VAL A 52 9.81 6.44 -7.61
C VAL A 52 10.47 7.78 -7.94
N ALA A 53 9.94 8.50 -8.94
CA ALA A 53 10.36 9.87 -9.22
C ALA A 53 9.44 10.85 -8.47
N PRO A 54 9.95 11.65 -7.52
CA PRO A 54 9.15 12.67 -6.84
C PRO A 54 8.59 13.72 -7.81
N PRO A 55 7.53 14.46 -7.43
CA PRO A 55 6.96 15.53 -8.26
C PRO A 55 8.02 16.54 -8.70
N GLY A 56 8.13 16.76 -10.02
CA GLY A 56 9.12 17.67 -10.60
C GLY A 56 10.53 17.10 -10.78
N ALA A 57 10.80 15.90 -10.25
CA ALA A 57 12.06 15.20 -10.48
C ALA A 57 12.01 14.35 -11.76
N ARG A 58 13.17 14.19 -12.42
CA ARG A 58 13.32 13.26 -13.55
C ARG A 58 13.90 11.92 -13.13
N GLU A 59 14.71 11.92 -12.08
CA GLU A 59 15.36 10.72 -11.59
C GLU A 59 14.54 10.05 -10.50
N LYS A 60 14.62 8.72 -10.47
CA LYS A 60 13.99 7.92 -9.42
C LYS A 60 14.89 7.87 -8.19
N THR A 61 14.27 7.84 -7.03
CA THR A 61 14.90 7.64 -5.73
C THR A 61 14.22 6.50 -4.99
N ASP A 62 14.92 5.94 -3.99
CA ASP A 62 14.36 4.92 -3.11
C ASP A 62 13.33 5.58 -2.18
N ALA A 63 12.21 4.90 -1.94
CA ALA A 63 11.11 5.42 -1.16
C ALA A 63 10.31 4.28 -0.53
N ILE A 64 9.74 4.55 0.64
CA ILE A 64 8.72 3.71 1.23
C ILE A 64 7.38 4.07 0.57
N ALA A 65 6.76 3.12 -0.12
CA ALA A 65 5.39 3.24 -0.61
C ALA A 65 4.40 2.72 0.44
N LEU A 66 3.31 3.45 0.60
CA LEU A 66 2.19 3.13 1.47
C LEU A 66 0.90 3.19 0.66
N ASN A 67 0.40 2.03 0.21
CA ASN A 67 -0.90 1.94 -0.47
C ASN A 67 -1.99 1.86 0.59
N LEU A 68 -2.80 2.92 0.68
CA LEU A 68 -3.93 3.05 1.58
C LEU A 68 -5.22 2.90 0.79
N ASP A 69 -6.04 1.93 1.19
CA ASP A 69 -7.34 1.66 0.60
C ASP A 69 -8.38 1.56 1.72
N HIS A 70 -9.55 2.18 1.53
CA HIS A 70 -10.63 2.25 2.51
C HIS A 70 -11.97 2.01 1.83
N ARG A 71 -12.88 1.31 2.53
CA ARG A 71 -14.21 0.93 2.00
C ARG A 71 -15.07 2.10 1.51
N ASP A 72 -14.88 3.28 2.12
CA ASP A 72 -15.63 4.50 1.80
C ASP A 72 -14.99 5.29 0.64
N ASN A 73 -14.62 4.58 -0.44
CA ASN A 73 -14.11 5.13 -1.69
C ASN A 73 -12.88 6.05 -1.55
N TYR A 74 -11.92 5.63 -0.73
CA TYR A 74 -10.66 6.32 -0.56
C TYR A 74 -9.49 5.38 -0.88
N SER A 75 -8.65 5.81 -1.82
CA SER A 75 -7.51 5.04 -2.32
C SER A 75 -6.38 6.00 -2.69
N VAL A 76 -5.26 5.93 -1.96
CA VAL A 76 -4.09 6.80 -2.14
C VAL A 76 -2.81 5.99 -1.98
N THR A 77 -1.79 6.33 -2.75
CA THR A 77 -0.42 5.88 -2.46
C THR A 77 0.37 7.06 -1.92
N VAL A 78 0.90 6.92 -0.70
CA VAL A 78 1.81 7.89 -0.10
C VAL A 78 3.23 7.36 -0.23
N PHE A 79 4.16 8.23 -0.63
CA PHE A 79 5.57 7.90 -0.78
C PHE A 79 6.38 8.72 0.21
N PHE A 80 7.31 8.04 0.88
CA PHE A 80 8.32 8.65 1.75
C PHE A 80 9.70 8.36 1.15
N PRO A 81 10.24 9.27 0.32
CA PRO A 81 11.61 9.16 -0.17
C PRO A 81 12.59 9.02 0.98
N TYR A 82 13.64 8.22 0.79
CA TYR A 82 14.69 8.14 1.79
C TYR A 82 16.07 7.99 1.17
N THR A 83 17.08 8.37 1.94
CA THR A 83 18.48 8.01 1.69
C THR A 83 19.05 7.33 2.93
N ILE A 84 20.03 6.45 2.76
CA ILE A 84 20.73 5.83 3.89
C ILE A 84 22.07 6.54 4.07
N ASN A 85 22.22 7.28 5.16
CA ASN A 85 23.45 7.96 5.54
C ASN A 85 23.95 7.36 6.85
N ASP A 86 25.19 6.87 6.86
CA ASP A 86 25.80 6.21 8.03
C ASP A 86 24.95 5.07 8.65
N GLY A 87 24.15 4.40 7.82
CA GLY A 87 23.29 3.29 8.24
C GLY A 87 21.91 3.72 8.77
N GLU A 88 21.63 5.02 8.83
CA GLU A 88 20.36 5.57 9.29
C GLU A 88 19.53 6.09 8.10
N PRO A 89 18.20 5.89 8.10
CA PRO A 89 17.33 6.45 7.08
C PRO A 89 17.05 7.92 7.32
N GLU A 90 17.45 8.77 6.37
CA GLU A 90 17.00 10.15 6.27
C GLU A 90 15.78 10.23 5.36
N ILE A 91 14.62 10.54 5.95
CA ILE A 91 13.33 10.63 5.25
C ILE A 91 13.17 12.04 4.65
N GLY A 92 12.90 12.10 3.35
CA GLY A 92 12.60 13.32 2.62
C GLY A 92 11.13 13.73 2.68
N ASP A 93 10.77 14.77 1.91
CA ASP A 93 9.39 15.26 1.84
C ASP A 93 8.44 14.21 1.25
N ALA A 94 7.39 13.89 2.01
CA ALA A 94 6.38 12.94 1.58
C ALA A 94 5.52 13.54 0.45
N PHE A 95 5.10 12.69 -0.49
CA PHE A 95 4.15 13.06 -1.53
C PHE A 95 3.16 11.94 -1.78
N ALA A 96 2.04 12.26 -2.41
CA ALA A 96 0.97 11.31 -2.66
C ALA A 96 0.53 11.32 -4.13
N SER A 97 0.04 10.17 -4.58
CA SER A 97 -0.69 10.02 -5.84
C SER A 97 -2.01 9.30 -5.61
N SER A 98 -2.93 9.41 -6.56
CA SER A 98 -4.11 8.54 -6.58
C SER A 98 -3.68 7.07 -6.47
N GLY A 99 -4.36 6.32 -5.61
CA GLY A 99 -4.19 4.88 -5.53
C GLY A 99 -5.02 4.15 -6.60
N ASN A 100 -4.98 2.82 -6.57
CA ASN A 100 -5.56 1.97 -7.60
C ASN A 100 -6.86 1.25 -7.19
N TYR A 101 -7.41 1.50 -5.99
CA TYR A 101 -8.59 0.77 -5.48
C TYR A 101 -8.35 -0.75 -5.54
N SER A 102 -7.16 -1.17 -5.13
CA SER A 102 -6.71 -2.56 -5.25
C SER A 102 -7.42 -3.49 -4.28
N ILE A 103 -7.92 -2.99 -3.16
CA ILE A 103 -8.61 -3.78 -2.13
C ILE A 103 -10.11 -3.52 -2.13
N PHE A 104 -10.52 -2.25 -2.03
CA PHE A 104 -11.92 -1.86 -2.07
C PHE A 104 -12.24 -1.25 -3.44
N PRO A 105 -13.09 -1.88 -4.27
CA PRO A 105 -13.43 -1.32 -5.57
C PRO A 105 -14.18 0.01 -5.42
N SER A 106 -13.83 1.00 -6.25
CA SER A 106 -14.67 2.19 -6.42
C SER A 106 -16.09 1.74 -6.80
N PRO A 107 -17.16 2.32 -6.25
CA PRO A 107 -18.49 2.09 -6.78
C PRO A 107 -18.47 2.45 -8.27
N SER A 108 -18.90 1.51 -9.12
CA SER A 108 -19.05 1.75 -10.55
C SER A 108 -19.83 3.05 -10.75
N PRO A 109 -19.43 3.95 -11.67
CA PRO A 109 -20.31 5.05 -12.04
C PRO A 109 -21.61 4.43 -12.51
N LEU A 110 -22.68 4.61 -11.73
CA LEU A 110 -24.04 4.29 -12.13
C LEU A 110 -24.22 4.89 -13.54
N HIS A 111 -24.56 4.04 -14.51
CA HIS A 111 -24.98 4.51 -15.82
C HIS A 111 -26.10 5.55 -15.59
N ALA A 112 -25.81 6.80 -15.96
CA ALA A 112 -26.77 7.89 -16.01
C ALA A 112 -27.79 7.66 -17.13
#